data_AF-A0AAU4E5U6-F1
#
_entry.id   AF-A0AAU4E5U6-F1
#
_cell.length_a   1.000
_cell.length_b   1.000
_cell.length_c   1.000
_cell.angle_alpha   90.00
_cell.angle_beta   90.00
_cell.angle_gamma   90.00
#
_symmetry.space_group_name_H-M   'P 1'
#
loop_
_entity.id
_entity.type
_entity.pdbx_description
1 polymer ?
#
loop_
_entity_poly.entity_id
_entity_poly.type
_entity_poly.pdbx_seq_one_letter_code
_entity_poly.pdbx_strand_id
1 'polypeptide(L)' 'MSDLPEELAAALAAAPDAAALFEALPPSHQREYTKWVAEAKKPETRVSRAGKTVTRLRER' A
#
# COMPACT_ATOMS: atom_id res chain seq x y z
N MET A 1 6.13 0.62 -15.91
CA MET A 1 6.49 0.43 -14.50
C MET A 1 5.29 0.88 -13.69
N SER A 2 4.69 0.01 -12.88
CA SER A 2 3.69 0.48 -11.91
C SER A 2 4.46 0.97 -10.69
N ASP A 3 4.79 2.25 -10.70
CA ASP A 3 5.46 2.91 -9.59
C ASP A 3 4.55 2.89 -8.35
N LEU A 4 5.16 2.73 -7.17
CA LEU A 4 4.46 2.73 -5.88
C LEU A 4 3.81 4.11 -5.67
N PRO A 5 2.46 4.21 -5.49
CA PRO A 5 1.82 5.48 -5.19
C PRO A 5 2.43 6.14 -3.98
N GLU A 6 2.64 7.46 -4.04
CA GLU A 6 3.24 8.23 -2.97
C GLU A 6 2.47 8.07 -1.65
N GLU A 7 1.13 7.98 -1.72
CA GLU A 7 0.29 7.77 -0.55
C GLU A 7 0.52 6.40 0.09
N LEU A 8 0.79 5.36 -0.71
CA LEU A 8 1.11 4.02 -0.19
C LEU A 8 2.54 3.98 0.36
N ALA A 9 3.49 4.61 -0.32
CA ALA A 9 4.86 4.75 0.16
C ALA A 9 4.91 5.47 1.52
N ALA A 10 4.19 6.59 1.66
CA ALA A 10 4.10 7.34 2.90
C ALA A 10 3.44 6.53 4.02
N ALA A 11 2.37 5.79 3.73
CA ALA A 11 1.70 4.94 4.71
C ALA A 11 2.61 3.80 5.22
N LEU A 12 3.38 3.17 4.32
CA LEU A 12 4.35 2.13 4.68
C LEU A 12 5.55 2.73 5.45
N ALA A 13 6.05 3.91 5.06
CA ALA A 13 7.12 4.59 5.77
C ALA A 13 6.73 4.95 7.23
N ALA A 14 5.46 5.30 7.46
CA ALA A 14 4.93 5.55 8.80
C ALA A 14 4.67 4.25 9.62
N ALA A 15 4.76 3.08 9.00
CA ALA A 15 4.47 1.79 9.61
C ALA A 15 5.54 0.74 9.21
N PRO A 16 6.74 0.79 9.82
CA PRO A 16 7.87 -0.07 9.44
C PRO A 16 7.57 -1.57 9.54
N ASP A 17 6.72 -1.96 10.50
CA ASP A 17 6.21 -3.32 10.67
C ASP A 17 5.39 -3.78 9.45
N ALA A 18 4.47 -2.93 8.98
CA ALA A 18 3.69 -3.21 7.79
C ALA A 18 4.53 -3.13 6.50
N ALA A 19 5.53 -2.24 6.45
CA ALA A 19 6.48 -2.15 5.34
C ALA A 19 7.24 -3.48 5.15
N ALA A 20 7.78 -4.05 6.23
CA ALA A 20 8.47 -5.33 6.18
C ALA A 20 7.53 -6.46 5.70
N LEU A 21 6.28 -6.48 6.18
CA LEU A 21 5.27 -7.44 5.72
C LEU A 21 4.92 -7.26 4.24
N PHE A 22 4.81 -6.02 3.77
CA PHE A 22 4.56 -5.70 2.37
C PHE A 22 5.72 -6.16 1.46
N GLU A 23 6.96 -5.89 1.86
CA GLU A 23 8.15 -6.31 1.13
C GLU A 23 8.30 -7.84 1.08
N ALA A 24 7.89 -8.53 2.15
CA ALA A 24 7.85 -10.00 2.20
C ALA A 24 6.77 -10.63 1.32
N LEU A 25 5.78 -9.86 0.84
CA LEU A 25 4.75 -10.38 -0.05
C LEU A 25 5.32 -10.73 -1.43
N PRO A 26 4.77 -11.75 -2.10
CA PRO A 26 5.03 -11.99 -3.51
C PRO A 26 4.79 -10.72 -4.36
N PRO A 27 5.59 -10.48 -5.41
CA PRO A 27 5.45 -9.29 -6.26
C PRO A 27 4.05 -9.10 -6.87
N SER A 28 3.29 -10.18 -7.07
CA SER A 28 1.90 -10.13 -7.53
C SER A 28 0.98 -9.42 -6.53
N HIS A 29 1.07 -9.74 -5.24
CA HIS A 29 0.27 -9.11 -4.20
C HIS A 29 0.69 -7.66 -3.97
N GLN A 30 2.00 -7.37 -3.99
CA GLN A 30 2.48 -5.99 -3.94
C GLN A 30 1.86 -5.16 -5.07
N ARG A 31 1.90 -5.67 -6.31
CA ARG A 31 1.29 -5.02 -7.47
C ARG A 31 -0.22 -4.84 -7.34
N GLU A 32 -0.92 -5.81 -6.75
CA GLU A 32 -2.37 -5.72 -6.54
C GLU A 32 -2.73 -4.56 -5.60
N TYR A 33 -2.03 -4.45 -4.46
CA TYR A 33 -2.22 -3.32 -3.54
C TYR A 33 -1.83 -1.99 -4.18
N THR A 34 -0.68 -1.93 -4.84
CA THR A 34 -0.20 -0.75 -5.57
C THR A 34 -1.23 -0.30 -6.61
N LYS A 35 -1.75 -1.23 -7.42
CA LYS A 35 -2.79 -0.95 -8.43
C LYS A 35 -4.09 -0.49 -7.77
N TRP A 36 -4.54 -1.18 -6.72
CA TRP A 36 -5.76 -0.80 -6.01
C TRP A 36 -5.69 0.60 -5.41
N VAL A 37 -4.55 1.01 -4.85
CA VAL A 37 -4.35 2.39 -4.40
C VAL A 37 -4.30 3.33 -5.61
N ALA A 38 -3.52 3.03 -6.64
CA ALA A 38 -3.36 3.87 -7.84
C ALA A 38 -4.67 4.12 -8.62
N GLU A 39 -5.58 3.16 -8.65
CA GLU A 39 -6.87 3.26 -9.35
C GLU A 39 -7.82 4.29 -8.73
N ALA A 40 -7.59 4.73 -7.49
CA ALA A 40 -8.41 5.77 -6.90
C ALA A 40 -8.08 7.15 -7.50
N LYS A 41 -9.10 7.76 -8.13
CA LYS A 41 -9.00 9.07 -8.78
C LYS A 41 -8.75 10.22 -7.80
N LYS A 42 -9.35 10.16 -6.61
CA LYS A 42 -9.24 11.19 -5.57
C LYS A 42 -8.05 10.91 -4.65
N PRO A 43 -7.19 11.90 -4.36
CA PRO A 43 -6.06 11.74 -3.45
C PRO A 43 -6.48 11.23 -2.06
N GLU A 44 -7.55 11.78 -1.49
CA GLU A 44 -8.10 11.33 -0.20
C GLU A 44 -8.46 9.83 -0.18
N THR A 45 -8.97 9.32 -1.31
CA THR A 45 -9.29 7.89 -1.45
C THR A 45 -8.02 7.05 -1.57
N ARG A 46 -6.96 7.56 -2.22
CA ARG A 46 -5.65 6.89 -2.25
C ARG A 46 -5.06 6.78 -0.85
N VAL A 47 -5.08 7.86 -0.06
CA VAL A 47 -4.65 7.84 1.34
C VAL A 47 -5.47 6.84 2.16
N SER A 48 -6.80 6.83 2.01
CA SER A 48 -7.66 5.86 2.71
C SER A 48 -7.35 4.41 2.32
N ARG A 49 -7.13 4.12 1.03
CA ARG A 49 -6.76 2.77 0.56
C ARG A 49 -5.36 2.37 1.05
N ALA A 50 -4.40 3.29 1.03
CA ALA A 50 -3.06 3.07 1.56
C ALA A 50 -3.09 2.70 3.06
N GLY A 51 -3.86 3.45 3.86
CA GLY A 51 -4.07 3.12 5.28
C GLY A 51 -4.72 1.74 5.48
N LYS A 52 -5.72 1.40 4.66
CA LYS A 52 -6.34 0.06 4.68
C LYS A 52 -5.36 -1.06 4.31
N THR A 53 -4.44 -0.82 3.37
CA THR A 53 -3.38 -1.78 3.05
C THR A 53 -2.52 -2.03 4.30
N VAL A 54 -2.07 -0.98 4.99
CA VAL A 54 -1.29 -1.10 6.23
C VAL A 54 -2.05 -1.89 7.30
N THR A 55 -3.32 -1.59 7.54
CA THR A 55 -4.15 -2.35 8.50
C THR A 55 -4.25 -3.82 8.11
N ARG A 56 -4.54 -4.13 6.84
CA ARG A 56 -4.65 -5.52 6.37
C ARG A 56 -3.35 -6.30 6.47
N LEU A 57 -2.21 -5.64 6.30
CA LEU A 57 -0.90 -6.26 6.48
C LEU A 57 -0.67 -6.62 7.95
N ARG A 58 -1.06 -5.76 8.88
CA ARG A 58 -0.94 -5.99 10.33
C ARG A 58 -1.92 -7.02 10.89
N GLU A 59 -3.06 -7.21 10.23
CA GLU A 59 -4.08 -8.19 10.59
C GLU A 59 -3.80 -9.61 10.03
N ARG A 60 -2.69 -9.79 9.30
CA ARG A 60 -2.22 -11.11 8.86
C ARG A 60 -1.41 -11.82 9.93
#